data_AF-A0A1Z5LE50-F1
#
_entry.id   AF-A0A1Z5LE50-F1
#
_cell.length_a   1.000
_cell.length_b   1.000
_cell.length_c   1.000
_cell.angle_alpha   90.00
_cell.angle_beta   90.00
_cell.angle_gamma   90.00
#
_symmetry.space_group_name_H-M   'P 1'
#
loop_
_entity.id
_entity.type
_entity.pdbx_description
1 polymer ?
#
loop_
_entity_poly.entity_id
_entity_poly.type
_entity_poly.pdbx_seq_one_letter_code
_entity_poly.pdbx_strand_id
1 'polypeptide(L)'
;MEEADEDGWSRWSLWSTMQLRQCLRRSGCQGEPARYRICNMQPCPEVSDFRAAQCAAYNSVPYRGRLYQWTPFHDPSDPCSLTCQVKEFRFMAKLAARTQDGTRCRDGALDMCVQGRCMVSTVCSSRNILAVSF
;
A
#
# COMPACT_ATOMS: atom_id res chain seq x y z
N MET A 1 24.47 -26.28 -0.71
CA MET A 1 23.79 -26.27 -2.01
C MET A 1 22.42 -25.67 -1.78
N GLU A 2 22.18 -24.44 -2.22
CA GLU A 2 20.83 -23.88 -2.24
C GLU A 2 20.07 -24.53 -3.38
N GLU A 3 18.99 -25.25 -3.05
CA GLU A 3 18.17 -25.91 -4.05
C GLU A 3 17.25 -24.88 -4.70
N ALA A 4 17.49 -24.63 -5.99
CA ALA A 4 16.58 -23.89 -6.84
C ALA A 4 15.37 -24.78 -7.16
N ASP A 5 14.17 -24.23 -7.06
CA ASP A 5 12.94 -24.85 -7.55
C ASP A 5 13.00 -25.02 -9.09
N GLU A 6 12.13 -25.83 -9.70
CA GLU A 6 12.16 -26.12 -11.15
C GLU A 6 12.04 -24.84 -12.01
N ASP A 7 11.39 -23.80 -11.46
CA ASP A 7 11.26 -22.47 -12.06
C ASP A 7 12.48 -21.54 -11.84
N GLY A 8 13.54 -22.02 -11.18
CA GLY A 8 14.79 -21.29 -10.97
C GLY A 8 14.78 -20.30 -9.81
N TRP A 9 13.76 -20.34 -8.94
CA TRP A 9 13.67 -19.54 -7.73
C TRP A 9 14.34 -20.23 -6.54
N SER A 10 14.94 -19.46 -5.63
CA SER A 10 15.31 -19.96 -4.30
C SER A 10 14.07 -20.31 -3.48
N ARG A 11 14.26 -21.05 -2.39
CA ARG A 11 13.23 -21.16 -1.35
C ARG A 11 12.85 -19.78 -0.81
N TRP A 12 11.58 -19.62 -0.43
CA TRP A 12 11.11 -18.43 0.27
C TRP A 12 11.79 -18.31 1.63
N SER A 13 12.14 -17.08 2.01
CA SER A 13 12.60 -16.75 3.37
C SER A 13 11.51 -17.05 4.41
N LEU A 14 11.87 -17.04 5.70
CA LEU A 14 10.89 -17.07 6.78
C LEU A 14 9.97 -15.83 6.74
N TRP A 15 8.76 -15.99 7.29
CA TRP A 15 7.82 -14.89 7.42
C TRP A 15 8.28 -13.89 8.46
N SER A 16 8.29 -12.62 8.08
CA SER A 16 8.24 -11.48 9.00
C SER A 16 7.05 -10.61 8.58
N THR A 17 7.28 -9.48 7.94
CA THR A 17 6.25 -8.66 7.26
C THR A 17 6.07 -9.04 5.79
N MET A 18 7.11 -9.59 5.18
CA MET A 18 7.12 -10.12 3.81
C MET A 18 7.96 -11.40 3.76
N GLN A 19 7.79 -12.17 2.69
CA GLN A 19 8.73 -13.21 2.31
C GLN A 19 9.41 -12.84 1.01
N LEU A 20 10.71 -13.14 0.93
CA LEU A 20 11.56 -12.86 -0.21
C LEU A 20 12.09 -14.17 -0.81
N ARG A 21 12.29 -14.19 -2.12
CA ARG A 21 12.99 -15.23 -2.85
C ARG A 21 13.91 -14.62 -3.90
N GLN A 22 14.98 -15.31 -4.26
CA GLN A 22 15.97 -14.86 -5.23
C GLN A 22 15.84 -15.66 -6.53
N CYS A 23 16.00 -14.98 -7.66
CA CYS A 23 16.06 -15.66 -8.95
C CYS A 23 17.49 -16.15 -9.19
N LEU A 24 17.67 -17.47 -9.23
CA LEU A 24 18.97 -18.11 -9.41
C LEU A 24 19.26 -18.40 -10.90
N ARG A 25 18.26 -18.23 -11.78
CA ARG A 25 18.36 -18.50 -13.22
C ARG A 25 18.78 -17.26 -14.00
N ARG A 26 19.83 -17.37 -14.82
CA ARG A 26 20.31 -16.26 -15.68
C ARG A 26 19.31 -15.81 -16.74
N SER A 27 18.42 -16.68 -17.18
CA SER A 27 17.37 -16.37 -18.17
C SER A 27 16.20 -15.58 -17.58
N GLY A 28 16.25 -15.24 -16.29
CA GLY A 28 15.14 -14.63 -15.56
C GLY A 28 14.16 -15.69 -15.03
N CYS A 29 13.39 -15.29 -14.03
CA CYS A 29 12.37 -16.12 -13.39
C CYS A 29 11.01 -15.41 -13.50
N GLN A 30 9.95 -16.17 -13.75
CA GLN A 30 8.60 -15.60 -13.81
C GLN A 30 7.97 -15.48 -12.41
N GLY A 31 7.23 -14.38 -12.20
CA GLY A 31 6.57 -14.06 -10.93
C GLY A 31 7.36 -13.11 -10.03
N GLU A 32 6.77 -12.76 -8.88
CA GLU A 32 7.34 -11.75 -7.97
C GLU A 32 8.44 -12.32 -7.05
N PRO A 33 9.50 -11.52 -6.76
CA PRO A 33 10.53 -11.90 -5.79
C PRO A 33 10.09 -11.67 -4.34
N ALA A 34 8.95 -11.01 -4.12
CA ALA A 34 8.43 -10.67 -2.81
C ALA A 34 6.94 -11.00 -2.73
N ARG A 35 6.51 -11.58 -1.59
CA ARG A 35 5.09 -11.74 -1.26
C ARG A 35 4.79 -11.12 0.10
N TYR A 36 3.62 -10.52 0.19
CA TYR A 36 3.18 -9.77 1.37
C TYR A 36 1.96 -10.45 1.99
N ARG A 37 1.82 -10.37 3.31
CA ARG A 37 0.63 -10.82 4.03
C ARG A 37 0.06 -9.64 4.79
N ILE A 38 -1.17 -9.28 4.48
CA ILE A 38 -1.90 -8.25 5.21
C ILE A 38 -2.25 -8.83 6.59
N CYS A 39 -1.84 -8.15 7.65
CA CYS A 39 -2.10 -8.51 9.05
C CYS A 39 -2.81 -7.33 9.74
N ASN A 40 -3.45 -7.53 10.90
CA ASN A 40 -4.18 -6.48 11.64
C ASN A 40 -5.28 -5.76 10.84
N MET A 41 -6.22 -6.50 10.26
CA MET A 41 -7.42 -5.91 9.61
C MET A 41 -8.48 -5.40 10.60
N GLN A 42 -8.10 -5.09 11.83
CA GLN A 42 -9.02 -4.54 12.82
C GLN A 42 -9.25 -3.05 12.52
N PRO A 43 -10.50 -2.55 12.57
CA PRO A 43 -10.76 -1.13 12.39
C PRO A 43 -10.10 -0.34 13.52
N CYS A 44 -9.35 0.70 13.17
CA CYS A 44 -8.83 1.62 14.18
C CYS A 44 -10.00 2.36 14.86
N PRO A 45 -9.92 2.66 16.17
CA PRO A 45 -10.97 3.38 16.89
C PRO A 45 -11.24 4.78 16.30
N GLU A 46 -10.23 5.37 15.66
CA GLU A 46 -10.41 6.50 14.76
C GLU A 46 -10.67 5.98 13.34
N VAL A 47 -11.86 6.24 12.82
CA VAL A 47 -12.19 6.09 11.39
C VAL A 47 -11.54 7.24 10.61
N SER A 48 -10.24 7.45 10.81
CA SER A 48 -9.49 8.43 10.02
C SER A 48 -9.06 7.73 8.73
N ASP A 49 -9.42 8.30 7.60
CA ASP A 49 -8.85 7.88 6.33
C ASP A 49 -7.34 8.17 6.36
N PHE A 50 -6.53 7.12 6.36
CA PHE A 50 -5.06 7.21 6.35
C PHE A 50 -4.56 8.10 5.21
N ARG A 51 -5.23 8.11 4.05
CA ARG A 51 -4.86 8.98 2.94
C ARG A 51 -5.17 10.43 3.25
N ALA A 52 -6.33 10.71 3.86
CA ALA A 52 -6.69 12.05 4.30
C ALA A 52 -5.71 12.60 5.34
N ALA A 53 -5.32 11.78 6.33
CA ALA A 53 -4.32 12.16 7.33
C ALA A 53 -2.96 12.50 6.68
N GLN A 54 -2.53 11.69 5.70
CA GLN A 54 -1.31 11.97 4.94
C GLN A 54 -1.39 13.27 4.13
N CYS A 55 -2.53 13.57 3.49
CA CYS A 55 -2.73 14.86 2.82
C CYS A 55 -2.75 16.03 3.81
N ALA A 56 -3.42 15.87 4.96
CA ALA A 56 -3.52 16.90 5.99
C ALA A 56 -2.16 17.27 6.60
N ALA A 57 -1.20 16.34 6.62
CA ALA A 57 0.18 16.60 7.04
C ALA A 57 0.88 17.66 6.16
N TYR A 58 0.44 17.86 4.91
CA TYR A 58 0.95 18.90 4.01
C TYR A 58 0.22 20.24 4.14
N ASN A 59 -0.79 20.38 5.01
CA ASN A 59 -1.51 21.65 5.18
C ASN A 59 -0.62 22.76 5.75
N SER A 60 0.42 22.39 6.51
CA SER A 60 1.41 23.30 7.08
C SER A 60 2.65 23.49 6.20
N VAL A 61 2.70 22.84 5.03
CA VAL A 61 3.83 22.91 4.09
C VAL A 61 3.45 23.76 2.87
N PRO A 62 4.18 24.85 2.57
CA PRO A 62 3.83 25.71 1.44
C PRO A 62 4.09 25.00 0.10
N TYR A 63 3.06 24.90 -0.72
CA TYR A 63 3.15 24.42 -2.10
C TYR A 63 3.09 25.62 -3.04
N ARG A 64 4.14 25.80 -3.85
CA ARG A 64 4.30 26.97 -4.74
C ARG A 64 4.11 28.31 -4.01
N GLY A 65 4.62 28.40 -2.78
CA GLY A 65 4.61 29.61 -1.96
C GLY A 65 3.28 29.90 -1.23
N ARG A 66 2.31 28.98 -1.23
CA ARG A 66 1.04 29.14 -0.51
C ARG A 66 0.69 27.88 0.29
N LEU A 67 0.00 28.07 1.40
CA LEU A 67 -0.59 26.98 2.18
C LEU A 67 -1.96 26.65 1.60
N TYR A 68 -2.29 25.37 1.62
CA TYR A 68 -3.55 24.85 1.11
C TYR A 68 -4.13 23.84 2.08
N GLN A 69 -5.46 23.71 2.07
CA GLN A 69 -6.13 22.58 2.72
C GLN A 69 -6.27 21.45 1.72
N TRP A 70 -5.56 20.35 1.98
CA TRP A 70 -5.52 19.18 1.12
C TRP A 70 -6.57 18.14 1.50
N THR A 71 -7.19 17.55 0.49
CA THR A 71 -8.12 16.42 0.59
C THR A 71 -7.58 15.25 -0.24
N PRO A 72 -7.84 14.00 0.16
CA PRO A 72 -7.35 12.83 -0.58
C PRO A 72 -7.92 12.79 -2.00
N PHE A 73 -7.10 12.39 -2.97
CA PHE A 73 -7.55 12.07 -4.33
C PHE A 73 -7.00 10.70 -4.75
N HIS A 74 -7.87 9.86 -5.26
CA HIS A 74 -7.52 8.53 -5.78
C HIS A 74 -7.23 8.63 -7.28
N ASP A 75 -5.95 8.72 -7.63
CA ASP A 75 -5.51 8.70 -9.02
C ASP A 75 -5.65 7.27 -9.60
N PRO A 76 -6.48 7.04 -10.64
CA PRO A 76 -6.65 5.71 -11.23
C PRO A 76 -5.39 5.22 -11.97
N SER A 77 -4.51 6.13 -12.41
CA SER A 77 -3.26 5.79 -13.08
C SER A 77 -2.14 5.45 -12.09
N ASP A 78 -2.13 6.06 -10.90
CA ASP A 78 -1.14 5.80 -9.86
C ASP A 78 -1.78 5.77 -8.46
N PRO A 79 -2.53 4.69 -8.13
CA PRO A 79 -3.39 4.64 -6.95
C PRO A 79 -2.63 4.60 -5.62
N CYS A 80 -1.33 4.30 -5.65
CA CYS A 80 -0.49 4.25 -4.47
C CYS A 80 0.48 5.41 -4.34
N SER A 81 0.30 6.44 -5.17
CA SER A 81 0.90 7.74 -4.93
C SER A 81 0.02 8.64 -4.06
N LEU A 82 0.65 9.59 -3.38
CA LEU A 82 -0.06 10.58 -2.57
C LEU A 82 -0.42 11.77 -3.45
N THR A 83 -1.53 11.64 -4.17
CA THR A 83 -2.16 12.75 -4.88
C THR A 83 -3.22 13.36 -4.00
N CYS A 84 -3.16 14.68 -3.82
CA CYS A 84 -4.11 15.42 -3.01
C CYS A 84 -4.73 16.54 -3.85
N GLN A 85 -6.01 16.81 -3.62
CA GLN A 85 -6.75 17.92 -4.19
C GLN A 85 -6.85 19.06 -3.17
N VAL A 86 -6.90 20.30 -3.62
CA VAL A 86 -7.16 21.42 -2.71
C VAL A 86 -8.66 21.58 -2.50
N LYS A 87 -9.10 21.74 -1.24
CA LYS A 87 -10.54 21.84 -0.90
C LYS A 87 -11.27 22.97 -1.66
N GLU A 88 -10.61 24.11 -1.83
CA GLU A 88 -11.18 25.30 -2.48
C GLU A 88 -10.95 25.33 -4.00
N PHE A 89 -9.97 24.56 -4.51
CA PHE A 89 -9.57 24.61 -5.92
C PHE A 89 -9.59 23.21 -6.53
N ARG A 90 -10.20 23.06 -7.71
CA ARG A 90 -10.33 21.76 -8.38
C ARG A 90 -9.02 21.17 -8.93
N PHE A 91 -7.85 21.73 -8.63
CA PHE A 91 -6.58 21.16 -9.09
C PHE A 91 -6.04 20.12 -8.10
N MET A 92 -5.33 19.14 -8.65
CA MET A 92 -4.67 18.05 -7.91
C MET A 92 -3.16 18.22 -8.01
N ALA A 93 -2.44 17.81 -6.97
CA ALA A 93 -0.99 17.76 -6.96
C ALA A 93 -0.52 16.44 -6.35
N LYS A 94 0.53 15.86 -6.95
CA LYS A 94 1.25 14.71 -6.40
C LYS A 94 2.21 15.23 -5.34
N LEU A 95 1.89 15.04 -4.06
CA LEU A 95 2.67 15.54 -2.93
C LEU A 95 3.77 14.56 -2.50
N ALA A 96 3.57 13.26 -2.72
CA ALA A 96 4.60 12.24 -2.50
C ALA A 96 4.52 11.11 -3.54
N ALA A 97 5.66 10.48 -3.79
CA ALA A 97 5.75 9.36 -4.73
C ALA A 97 4.97 8.12 -4.27
N ARG A 98 4.76 7.95 -2.95
CA ARG A 98 4.16 6.77 -2.35
C ARG A 98 3.33 7.16 -1.12
N THR A 99 2.14 6.59 -0.97
CA THR A 99 1.38 6.61 0.28
C THR A 99 1.94 5.59 1.27
N GLN A 100 1.75 5.84 2.56
CA GLN A 100 2.16 4.91 3.61
C GLN A 100 1.52 3.53 3.44
N ASP A 101 2.27 2.49 3.79
CA ASP A 101 1.81 1.11 3.63
C ASP A 101 0.55 0.86 4.46
N GLY A 102 -0.43 0.17 3.88
CA GLY A 102 -1.77 -0.02 4.48
C GLY A 102 -2.82 1.01 4.06
N THR A 103 -2.42 2.09 3.38
CA THR A 103 -3.38 3.06 2.81
C THR A 103 -4.23 2.39 1.74
N ARG A 104 -5.55 2.61 1.74
CA ARG A 104 -6.42 2.06 0.70
C ARG A 104 -6.05 2.64 -0.68
N CYS A 105 -5.97 1.77 -1.68
CA CYS A 105 -5.70 2.19 -3.06
C CYS A 105 -6.91 2.85 -3.71
N ARG A 106 -8.10 2.30 -3.45
CA ARG A 106 -9.36 2.64 -4.12
C ARG A 106 -10.48 2.78 -3.09
N ASP A 107 -11.37 3.72 -3.33
CA ASP A 107 -12.58 3.86 -2.53
C ASP A 107 -13.47 2.61 -2.63
N GLY A 108 -13.99 2.16 -1.49
CA GLY A 108 -14.85 0.97 -1.40
C GLY A 108 -14.13 -0.39 -1.49
N ALA A 109 -12.86 -0.45 -1.91
CA ALA A 109 -12.08 -1.67 -1.91
C ALA A 109 -11.28 -1.84 -0.61
N LEU A 110 -10.95 -3.09 -0.25
CA LEU A 110 -10.02 -3.40 0.84
C LEU A 110 -8.55 -3.42 0.37
N ASP A 111 -8.29 -3.19 -0.92
CA ASP A 111 -6.95 -3.21 -1.49
C ASP A 111 -6.08 -2.12 -0.89
N MET A 112 -4.85 -2.49 -0.52
CA MET A 112 -3.93 -1.62 0.21
C MET A 112 -2.65 -1.39 -0.57
N CYS A 113 -2.11 -0.19 -0.43
CA CYS A 113 -0.81 0.15 -0.94
C CYS A 113 0.27 -0.47 -0.08
N VAL A 114 1.17 -1.23 -0.71
CA VAL A 114 2.35 -1.80 -0.06
C VAL A 114 3.53 -1.57 -0.99
N GLN A 115 4.53 -0.84 -0.50
CA GLN A 115 5.68 -0.42 -1.27
C GLN A 115 5.33 0.28 -2.60
N GLY A 116 4.26 1.08 -2.62
CA GLY A 116 3.84 1.82 -3.82
C GLY A 116 3.15 0.96 -4.87
N ARG A 117 2.85 -0.30 -4.57
CA ARG A 117 2.01 -1.17 -5.41
C ARG A 117 0.68 -1.39 -4.73
N CYS A 118 -0.40 -1.38 -5.51
CA CYS A 118 -1.70 -1.74 -4.98
C CYS A 118 -1.82 -3.25 -4.86
N MET A 119 -1.91 -3.74 -3.63
CA MET A 119 -2.05 -5.15 -3.32
C MET A 119 -3.52 -5.46 -3.07
N VAL A 120 -4.03 -6.46 -3.78
CA VAL A 120 -5.39 -6.94 -3.57
C VAL A 120 -5.48 -7.52 -2.16
N SER A 121 -6.43 -7.04 -1.37
CA SER A 121 -6.72 -7.65 -0.08
C SER A 121 -7.50 -8.93 -0.32
N THR A 122 -6.78 -10.01 -0.64
CA THR A 122 -7.34 -11.34 -0.49
C THR A 122 -7.59 -11.54 1.00
N VAL A 123 -8.84 -11.39 1.41
CA VAL A 123 -9.29 -11.81 2.74
C VAL A 123 -8.72 -13.21 2.95
N CYS A 124 -7.95 -13.41 4.01
CA CYS A 124 -7.40 -14.72 4.33
C CYS A 124 -8.59 -15.68 4.41
N SER A 125 -8.81 -16.48 3.37
CA SER A 125 -9.94 -17.39 3.26
C SER A 125 -9.68 -18.53 4.24
N SER A 126 -10.04 -18.30 5.48
CA SER A 126 -10.13 -19.29 6.53
C SER A 126 -11.22 -18.79 7.44
N ARG A 127 -12.38 -19.44 7.33
CA ARG A 127 -13.56 -19.25 8.16
C ARG A 127 -13.15 -18.83 9.57
N ASN A 128 -13.45 -17.59 9.95
CA ASN A 128 -13.88 -17.16 11.27
C ASN A 128 -13.74 -15.64 11.35
N ILE A 129 -14.88 -14.97 11.15
CA ILE A 129 -15.18 -13.71 11.80
C ILE A 129 -15.13 -14.02 13.29
N LEU A 130 -14.00 -13.78 13.92
CA LEU A 130 -13.95 -13.64 15.36
C LEU A 130 -13.36 -12.27 15.63
N ALA A 131 -14.28 -11.44 16.12
CA ALA A 131 -14.00 -10.21 16.82
C ALA A 131 -12.77 -10.40 17.70
N VAL A 132 -11.89 -9.41 17.67
CA VAL A 132 -10.88 -9.29 18.71
C VAL A 132 -11.10 -7.94 19.35
N SER A 133 -11.49 -8.05 20.60
CA SER A 133 -11.50 -7.05 21.63
C SER A 133 -10.10 -6.50 21.87
N PHE A 134 -10.02 -5.20 22.10
CA PHE A 134 -9.12 -4.57 23.06
C PHE A 134 -9.99 -3.79 24.04
#